data_AF-A0A379SLE5-F1
#
_entry.id   AF-A0A379SLE5-F1
#
_cell.length_a   1.000
_cell.length_b   1.000
_cell.length_c   1.000
_cell.angle_alpha   90.00
_cell.angle_beta   90.00
_cell.angle_gamma   90.00
#
_symmetry.space_group_name_H-M   'P 1'
#
loop_
_entity.id
_entity.type
_entity.pdbx_description
1 polymer ?
#
loop_
_entity_poly.entity_id
_entity_poly.type
_entity_poly.pdbx_seq_one_letter_code
_entity_poly.pdbx_strand_id
1 'polypeptide(L)'
;MKLALVNRQKIIPASRATPFQCHASTLVCLPCGTLVAAWFAGLREGSEDTAIWLSRYEHNIWTKPQRVAACEGEAHWNPVLFSPSDRLWLFYKVGQRCTCVENLVYHLQRSRIYLEHAN
;
A
#
# COMPACT_ATOMS: atom_id res chain seq x y z
N MET A 1 18.81 10.03 -22.05
CA MET A 1 18.87 8.80 -21.22
C MET A 1 17.72 7.89 -21.64
N LYS A 2 18.01 6.65 -22.08
CA LYS A 2 16.96 5.69 -22.47
C LYS A 2 16.63 4.81 -21.28
N LEU A 3 15.36 4.72 -20.90
CA LEU A 3 14.92 3.80 -19.87
C LEU A 3 14.93 2.37 -20.44
N ALA A 4 15.44 1.42 -19.66
CA ALA A 4 15.43 0.00 -20.01
C ALA A 4 14.50 -0.74 -19.04
N LEU A 5 13.68 -1.64 -19.57
CA LEU A 5 12.89 -2.55 -18.74
C LEU A 5 13.83 -3.62 -18.17
N VAL A 6 14.06 -3.59 -16.87
CA VAL A 6 14.91 -4.58 -16.17
C VAL A 6 14.12 -5.81 -15.77
N ASN A 7 12.87 -5.63 -15.31
CA ASN A 7 12.02 -6.73 -14.84
C ASN A 7 10.54 -6.32 -14.93
N ARG A 8 9.65 -7.29 -15.17
CA ARG A 8 8.20 -7.13 -15.12
C ARG A 8 7.57 -8.35 -14.44
N GLN A 9 6.93 -8.11 -13.30
CA GLN A 9 6.21 -9.14 -12.57
C GLN A 9 4.80 -8.65 -12.20
N LYS A 10 3.86 -9.59 -12.07
CA LYS A 10 2.51 -9.29 -11.63
C LYS A 10 2.41 -9.53 -10.13
N ILE A 11 1.99 -8.51 -9.37
CA ILE A 11 1.87 -8.57 -7.91
C ILE A 11 0.47 -9.06 -7.50
N ILE A 12 -0.56 -8.52 -8.15
CA ILE A 12 -1.96 -8.80 -7.84
C ILE A 12 -2.39 -10.05 -8.64
N PRO A 13 -2.81 -11.15 -7.99
CA PRO A 13 -3.32 -12.31 -8.69
C PRO A 13 -4.57 -11.92 -9.50
N ALA A 14 -4.77 -12.50 -10.68
CA ALA A 14 -6.06 -12.38 -11.34
C ALA A 14 -7.10 -13.14 -10.50
N SER A 15 -7.93 -12.42 -9.73
CA SER A 15 -9.10 -13.02 -9.10
C SER A 15 -10.14 -13.29 -10.18
N ARG A 16 -10.59 -14.56 -10.31
CA ARG A 16 -11.74 -14.94 -11.14
C ARG A 16 -13.08 -14.70 -10.43
N ALA A 17 -13.08 -14.50 -9.11
CA ALA A 17 -14.30 -14.55 -8.29
C ALA A 17 -14.89 -13.18 -7.97
N THR A 18 -14.10 -12.11 -8.04
CA THR A 18 -14.54 -10.73 -7.73
C THR A 18 -13.65 -9.72 -8.45
N PRO A 19 -14.23 -8.79 -9.23
CA PRO A 19 -13.47 -7.67 -9.77
C PRO A 19 -13.04 -6.79 -8.60
N PHE A 20 -11.74 -6.71 -8.35
CA PHE A 20 -11.15 -5.75 -7.42
C PHE A 20 -10.42 -4.70 -8.24
N GLN A 21 -10.77 -3.44 -8.03
CA GLN A 21 -10.07 -2.30 -8.62
C GLN A 21 -8.85 -1.99 -7.74
N CYS A 22 -7.71 -1.68 -8.37
CA CYS A 22 -6.49 -1.30 -7.68
C CYS A 22 -5.93 -0.02 -8.30
N HIS A 23 -5.67 0.98 -7.46
CA HIS A 23 -5.28 2.32 -7.93
C HIS A 23 -4.28 2.99 -6.97
N ALA A 24 -3.70 4.09 -7.44
CA ALA A 24 -2.74 4.92 -6.71
C ALA A 24 -1.60 4.13 -6.05
N SER A 25 -0.82 3.42 -6.85
CA SER A 25 0.34 2.71 -6.34
C SER A 25 1.49 3.65 -5.94
N THR A 26 2.23 3.24 -4.92
CA THR A 26 3.45 3.89 -4.44
C THR A 26 4.53 2.83 -4.24
N LEU A 27 5.79 3.21 -4.42
CA LEU A 27 6.95 2.32 -4.35
C LEU A 27 8.10 3.03 -3.63
N VAL A 28 8.77 2.33 -2.71
CA VAL A 28 9.99 2.80 -2.06
C VAL A 28 11.05 1.70 -2.04
N CYS A 29 12.33 2.08 -2.09
CA CYS A 29 13.45 1.19 -1.84
C CYS A 29 13.94 1.42 -0.40
N LEU A 30 13.97 0.36 0.41
CA LEU A 30 14.51 0.42 1.76
C LEU A 30 16.05 0.38 1.74
N PRO A 31 16.73 0.84 2.80
CA PRO A 31 18.20 0.78 2.87
C PRO A 31 18.79 -0.63 2.71
N CYS A 32 18.01 -1.68 3.04
CA CYS A 32 18.42 -3.08 2.85
C CYS A 32 18.26 -3.60 1.40
N GLY A 33 17.83 -2.76 0.46
CA GLY A 33 17.61 -3.11 -0.95
C GLY A 33 16.25 -3.74 -1.26
N THR A 34 15.43 -4.01 -0.23
CA THR A 34 14.04 -4.47 -0.41
C THR A 34 13.19 -3.35 -1.01
N LEU A 35 12.46 -3.65 -2.09
CA LEU A 35 11.42 -2.74 -2.58
C LEU A 35 10.11 -3.00 -1.85
N VAL A 36 9.37 -1.94 -1.54
CA VAL A 36 8.04 -2.05 -0.95
C VAL A 36 7.06 -1.29 -1.83
N ALA A 37 6.02 -1.97 -2.26
CA ALA A 37 4.93 -1.40 -3.03
C ALA A 37 3.65 -1.39 -2.19
N ALA A 38 2.89 -0.30 -2.26
CA ALA A 38 1.55 -0.23 -1.69
C ALA A 38 0.56 0.37 -2.70
N TRP A 39 -0.71 0.02 -2.57
CA TRP A 39 -1.83 0.53 -3.37
C TRP A 39 -3.11 0.38 -2.57
N PHE A 40 -4.18 1.09 -2.94
CA PHE A 40 -5.50 0.77 -2.40
C PHE A 40 -6.23 -0.19 -3.33
N ALA A 41 -7.05 -1.07 -2.77
CA ALA A 41 -7.92 -1.94 -3.54
C ALA A 41 -9.20 -2.30 -2.80
N GLY A 42 -10.28 -2.43 -3.57
CA GLY A 42 -11.65 -2.75 -3.13
C GLY A 42 -12.52 -3.13 -4.33
N LEU A 43 -13.78 -3.49 -4.10
CA LEU A 43 -14.74 -3.86 -5.15
C LEU A 43 -14.93 -2.74 -6.17
N ARG A 44 -15.01 -1.49 -5.70
CA ARG A 44 -15.03 -0.30 -6.54
C ARG A 44 -14.31 0.83 -5.83
N GLU A 45 -13.86 1.81 -6.60
CA GLU A 45 -13.32 3.04 -6.04
C GLU A 45 -14.31 3.67 -5.04
N GLY A 46 -13.91 3.73 -3.76
CA GLY A 46 -14.66 4.33 -2.67
C GLY A 46 -15.74 3.50 -2.02
N SER A 47 -15.76 2.20 -2.26
CA SER A 47 -16.54 1.30 -1.40
C SER A 47 -15.89 1.13 -0.03
N GLU A 48 -16.72 0.79 0.95
CA GLU A 48 -16.32 0.59 2.35
C GLU A 48 -15.36 -0.59 2.56
N ASP A 49 -15.19 -1.46 1.56
CA ASP A 49 -14.20 -2.54 1.56
C ASP A 49 -12.83 -2.09 1.00
N THR A 50 -12.69 -0.83 0.59
CA THR A 50 -11.42 -0.31 0.08
C THR A 50 -10.40 -0.25 1.21
N ALA A 51 -9.31 -0.98 1.03
CA ALA A 51 -8.23 -1.12 2.01
C ALA A 51 -6.87 -0.79 1.39
N ILE A 52 -5.87 -0.51 2.23
CA ILE A 52 -4.48 -0.41 1.79
C ILE A 52 -3.85 -1.79 1.78
N TRP A 53 -3.25 -2.12 0.64
CA TRP A 53 -2.51 -3.35 0.40
C TRP A 53 -1.03 -3.04 0.20
N LEU A 54 -0.18 -3.96 0.64
CA LEU A 54 1.27 -3.84 0.57
C LEU A 54 1.89 -5.16 0.13
N SER A 55 2.93 -5.10 -0.70
CA SER A 55 3.78 -6.24 -1.05
C SER A 55 5.25 -5.81 -1.04
N ARG A 56 6.13 -6.76 -0.76
CA ARG A 56 7.57 -6.54 -0.71
C ARG A 56 8.24 -7.33 -1.82
N TYR A 57 9.26 -6.74 -2.44
CA TYR A 57 10.13 -7.41 -3.39
C TYR A 57 11.37 -7.90 -2.66
N GLU A 58 11.43 -9.20 -2.42
CA GLU A 58 12.50 -9.88 -1.69
C GLU A 58 12.91 -11.11 -2.50
N HIS A 59 14.21 -11.42 -2.57
CA HIS A 59 14.71 -12.60 -3.29
C HIS A 59 14.20 -12.71 -4.76
N ASN A 60 14.16 -11.59 -5.47
CA ASN A 60 13.69 -11.45 -6.84
C ASN A 60 12.20 -11.77 -7.09
N ILE A 61 11.38 -11.88 -6.04
CA ILE A 61 9.95 -12.15 -6.13
C ILE A 61 9.15 -11.16 -5.28
N TRP A 62 7.92 -10.88 -5.70
CA TRP A 62 6.96 -10.16 -4.87
C TRP A 62 6.30 -11.11 -3.87
N THR A 63 6.25 -10.72 -2.61
CA THR A 63 5.51 -11.44 -1.57
C THR A 63 4.01 -11.35 -1.82
N LYS A 64 3.25 -12.29 -1.27
CA LYS A 64 1.79 -12.25 -1.34
C LYS A 64 1.30 -10.90 -0.77
N PRO A 65 0.44 -10.15 -1.49
CA PRO A 65 -0.11 -8.90 -0.99
C PRO A 65 -0.78 -9.07 0.37
N GLN A 66 -0.46 -8.18 1.29
CA GLN A 66 -1.03 -8.13 2.63
C GLN A 66 -1.90 -6.90 2.78
N ARG A 67 -3.09 -7.07 3.36
CA ARG A 67 -3.95 -5.95 3.75
C ARG A 67 -3.39 -5.35 5.03
N VAL A 68 -2.94 -4.10 4.98
CA VAL A 68 -2.20 -3.45 6.06
C VAL A 68 -3.00 -2.36 6.78
N ALA A 69 -4.02 -1.80 6.13
CA ALA A 69 -4.95 -0.85 6.72
C ALA A 69 -6.35 -1.10 6.17
N ALA A 70 -7.31 -1.33 7.08
CA ALA A 70 -8.73 -1.50 6.75
C ALA A 70 -9.55 -1.22 8.02
N CYS A 71 -10.68 -0.52 7.85
CA CYS A 71 -11.67 -0.29 8.89
C CYS A 71 -13.05 -0.51 8.26
N GLU A 72 -13.96 -1.18 8.97
CA GLU A 72 -15.31 -1.41 8.46
C GLU A 72 -16.08 -0.09 8.33
N GLY A 73 -16.77 0.10 7.21
CA GLY A 73 -17.52 1.33 6.94
C GLY A 73 -16.67 2.51 6.42
N GLU A 74 -15.35 2.34 6.27
CA GLU A 74 -14.44 3.41 5.90
C GLU A 74 -13.56 3.04 4.70
N ALA A 75 -13.71 3.79 3.59
CA ALA A 75 -12.84 3.64 2.45
C ALA A 75 -11.45 4.22 2.72
N HIS A 76 -10.40 3.46 2.36
CA HIS A 76 -9.00 3.85 2.50
C HIS A 76 -8.38 4.18 1.12
N TRP A 77 -7.55 5.22 1.05
CA TRP A 77 -7.16 5.83 -0.23
C TRP A 77 -5.70 6.25 -0.31
N ASN A 78 -5.20 6.31 -1.55
CA ASN A 78 -3.96 7.02 -1.93
C ASN A 78 -2.78 6.80 -0.97
N PRO A 79 -2.27 5.56 -0.86
CA PRO A 79 -1.12 5.31 -0.02
C PRO A 79 0.12 6.06 -0.53
N VAL A 80 0.89 6.61 0.39
CA VAL A 80 2.20 7.22 0.15
C VAL A 80 3.20 6.54 1.09
N LEU A 81 4.18 5.86 0.51
CA LEU A 81 5.30 5.30 1.26
C LEU A 81 6.41 6.34 1.35
N PHE A 82 6.96 6.51 2.55
CA PHE A 82 8.10 7.38 2.81
C PHE A 82 9.07 6.67 3.75
N SER A 83 10.36 6.64 3.42
CA SER A 83 11.36 5.92 4.21
C SER A 83 12.56 6.80 4.55
N PRO A 84 12.45 7.73 5.50
CA PRO A 84 13.60 8.45 6.03
C PRO A 84 14.39 7.51 6.94
N SER A 85 15.66 7.28 6.59
CA SER A 85 16.59 6.46 7.38
C SER A 85 16.09 5.02 7.59
N ASP A 86 15.91 4.58 8.84
CA ASP A 86 15.65 3.20 9.26
C ASP A 86 14.15 2.89 9.45
N ARG A 87 13.26 3.82 9.08
CA ARG A 87 11.82 3.68 9.28
C ARG A 87 11.08 3.77 7.96
N LEU A 88 10.04 2.94 7.84
CA LEU A 88 9.06 3.04 6.76
C LEU A 88 7.75 3.60 7.32
N TRP A 89 7.30 4.70 6.72
CA TRP A 89 6.06 5.40 7.00
C TRP A 89 5.08 5.14 5.86
N LEU A 90 3.83 4.88 6.22
CA LEU A 90 2.72 4.79 5.29
C LEU A 90 1.68 5.85 5.68
N PHE A 91 1.43 6.76 4.76
CA PHE A 91 0.35 7.74 4.83
C PHE A 91 -0.74 7.33 3.86
N TYR A 92 -2.00 7.56 4.21
CA TYR A 92 -3.16 7.26 3.37
C TYR A 92 -4.33 8.09 3.87
N LYS A 93 -5.40 8.21 3.08
CA LYS A 93 -6.61 8.93 3.48
C LYS A 93 -7.70 7.96 3.89
N VAL A 94 -8.56 8.38 4.80
CA VAL A 94 -9.73 7.63 5.25
C VAL A 94 -10.99 8.48 5.05
N GLY A 95 -12.07 7.82 4.63
CA GLY A 95 -13.41 8.42 4.57
C GLY A 95 -14.21 8.01 3.34
N GLN A 96 -15.54 8.10 3.47
CA GLN A 96 -16.50 7.75 2.43
C GLN A 96 -16.44 8.67 1.19
N ARG A 97 -15.81 9.83 1.32
CA ARG A 97 -15.51 10.76 0.22
C ARG A 97 -14.02 11.05 0.22
N CYS A 98 -13.42 11.19 -0.96
CA CYS A 98 -12.02 11.59 -1.16
C CYS A 98 -11.66 13.01 -0.64
N THR A 99 -12.50 13.60 0.22
CA THR A 99 -12.44 14.99 0.70
C THR A 99 -11.78 15.14 2.07
N CYS A 100 -11.64 14.07 2.86
CA CYS A 100 -11.03 14.13 4.18
C CYS A 100 -9.62 13.52 4.13
N VAL A 101 -8.59 14.31 4.46
CA VAL A 101 -7.25 13.79 4.71
C VAL A 101 -7.13 13.59 6.21
N GLU A 102 -7.41 12.40 6.68
CA GLU A 102 -6.97 11.99 8.01
C GLU A 102 -5.58 11.35 7.84
N ASN A 103 -4.56 11.95 8.47
CA ASN A 103 -3.18 11.47 8.39
C ASN A 103 -2.99 10.34 9.39
N LEU A 104 -3.32 9.12 9.01
CA LEU A 104 -2.96 7.94 9.79
C LEU A 104 -1.53 7.52 9.44
N VAL A 105 -0.71 7.37 10.46
CA VAL A 105 0.70 7.05 10.36
C VAL A 105 0.92 5.62 10.83
N TYR A 106 1.40 4.76 9.93
CA TYR A 106 1.87 3.44 10.33
C TYR A 106 3.40 3.37 10.35
N HIS A 107 3.93 2.88 11.46
CA HIS A 107 5.34 2.55 11.63
C HIS A 107 5.55 1.06 11.35
N LEU A 108 6.34 0.75 10.31
CA LEU A 108 6.67 -0.63 9.95
C LEU A 108 8.06 -1.02 10.50
N GLN A 109 8.15 -1.40 11.77
CA GLN A 109 9.41 -1.90 12.36
C GLN A 109 9.39 -3.43 12.36
N ARG A 110 10.27 -4.07 11.58
CA ARG A 110 10.48 -5.54 11.54
C ARG A 110 9.19 -6.38 11.40
N SER A 111 8.47 -6.18 10.31
CA SER A 111 7.25 -6.95 9.96
C SER A 111 6.06 -6.77 10.91
N ARG A 112 6.10 -5.75 11.78
CA ARG A 112 4.97 -5.32 12.61
C ARG A 112 4.55 -3.91 12.20
N ILE A 113 3.24 -3.73 12.08
CA ILE A 113 2.61 -2.45 11.75
C ILE A 113 2.12 -1.87 13.08
N TYR A 114 2.63 -0.70 13.46
CA TYR A 114 2.15 0.02 14.64
C TYR A 114 1.37 1.25 14.17
N LEU A 115 0.16 1.42 14.71
CA LEU A 115 -0.66 2.61 14.56
C LEU A 115 -0.18 3.67 15.55
N GLU A 116 0.21 4.84 15.07
CA GLU A 116 0.33 6.03 15.90
C GLU A 116 -0.64 7.09 15.36
N HIS A 117 -1.61 7.48 16.18
CA HIS A 117 -2.47 8.62 15.88
C HIS A 117 -1.66 9.90 16.11
N ALA A 118 -1.47 10.71 15.05
CA ALA A 118 -0.92 12.05 15.21
C ALA A 118 -2.04 12.95 15.75
N ASN A 119 -1.90 13.41 17.00
CA ASN A 119 -2.76 14.42 17.62
C ASN A 119 -2.54 15.81 17.00
#